data_AF-A0A7C0YZF8-F1
#
_entry.id   AF-A0A7C0YZF8-F1
#
_cell.length_a   1.000
_cell.length_b   1.000
_cell.length_c   1.000
_cell.angle_alpha   90.00
_cell.angle_beta   90.00
_cell.angle_gamma   90.00
#
_symmetry.space_group_name_H-M   'P 1'
#
loop_
_entity.id
_entity.type
_entity.pdbx_description
1 polymer ?
#
loop_
_entity_poly.entity_id
_entity_poly.type
_entity_poly.pdbx_seq_one_letter_code
_entity_poly.pdbx_strand_id
1 'polypeptide(L)'
;MHIGGVASADELWVQDVSSTNTNAYATQDFETSSDAYDIFWADDFVVPSGKTWIIESIHVNGDCWNTASPNLLNASSLNCYIFANASGDVPDGMPAGYGGDGIWQESWSPSDANVTISNGSLGTPCSWDVDVVTPPVLSEGVYWLACYPAMDLSVGGQWGFNVSDTTNGFVAKVVNPGGGFGFPTTWTDINDASTFGSIGLTQQDVAFSLYGTEGSTPVVSSIDPSEGTNDGVVSVTITGENFVEGDTDAKLSGPAKADIPASNLTVVDANTLTCDFDLTGAEPGMYDVVVTTLYGEGVLEDGFEVTEPAADDDTDDDDDTGDDDDDNGGCGCAF
;
A
#
# COMPACT_ATOMS: atom_id res chain seq x y z
N MET A 1 34.62 -3.86 10.78
CA MET A 1 33.93 -5.08 10.33
C MET A 1 32.55 -4.61 9.91
N HIS A 2 32.41 -4.39 8.61
CA HIS A 2 31.22 -3.83 7.96
C HIS A 2 30.23 -4.99 7.78
N ILE A 3 29.05 -4.87 8.37
CA ILE A 3 28.01 -5.90 8.30
C ILE A 3 27.06 -5.50 7.17
N GLY A 4 26.90 -6.41 6.21
CA GLY A 4 25.82 -6.54 5.24
C GLY A 4 25.21 -5.27 4.64
N GLY A 5 25.57 -4.96 3.40
CA GLY A 5 24.90 -3.95 2.59
C GLY A 5 23.44 -4.31 2.33
N VAL A 6 22.55 -3.42 2.77
CA VAL A 6 21.29 -3.15 2.07
C VAL A 6 21.68 -2.37 0.81
N ALA A 7 21.07 -2.65 -0.33
CA ALA A 7 21.20 -1.76 -1.49
C ALA A 7 20.84 -0.33 -1.06
N SER A 8 21.54 0.68 -1.60
CA SER A 8 21.10 2.07 -1.44
C SER A 8 19.66 2.16 -1.94
N ALA A 9 18.73 2.64 -1.13
CA ALA A 9 17.38 2.92 -1.58
C ALA A 9 17.43 3.88 -2.79
N ASP A 10 16.56 3.64 -3.78
CA ASP A 10 16.43 4.48 -4.96
C ASP A 10 15.60 5.74 -4.63
N GLU A 11 15.82 6.81 -5.38
CA GLU A 11 15.09 8.08 -5.25
C GLU A 11 13.75 8.01 -5.99
N LEU A 12 12.63 8.05 -5.26
CA LEU A 12 11.31 8.23 -5.88
C LEU A 12 11.04 9.70 -6.16
N TRP A 13 11.29 10.53 -5.14
CA TRP A 13 10.89 11.93 -5.13
C TRP A 13 11.88 12.75 -4.33
N VAL A 14 12.42 13.82 -4.91
CA VAL A 14 13.39 14.70 -4.23
C VAL A 14 13.01 16.15 -4.51
N GLN A 15 12.68 16.89 -3.46
CA GLN A 15 12.45 18.32 -3.48
C GLN A 15 13.35 18.98 -2.43
N ASP A 16 14.39 19.65 -2.91
CA ASP A 16 15.34 20.38 -2.06
C ASP A 16 14.72 21.66 -1.49
N VAL A 17 15.30 22.15 -0.39
CA VAL A 17 14.95 23.48 0.15
C VAL A 17 15.17 24.56 -0.90
N SER A 18 14.19 25.44 -1.03
CA SER A 18 14.23 26.60 -1.91
C SER A 18 15.48 27.43 -1.69
N SER A 19 16.18 27.72 -2.78
CA SER A 19 17.34 28.60 -2.82
C SER A 19 16.96 30.08 -2.68
N THR A 20 15.68 30.41 -2.91
CA THR A 20 15.16 31.79 -2.89
C THR A 20 14.38 32.12 -1.62
N ASN A 21 13.77 31.12 -0.99
CA ASN A 21 13.00 31.25 0.24
C ASN A 21 13.31 30.08 1.18
N THR A 22 14.35 30.24 2.00
CA THR A 22 14.73 29.22 3.00
C THR A 22 13.88 29.28 4.27
N ASN A 23 12.79 30.06 4.31
CA ASN A 23 11.95 30.12 5.50
C ASN A 23 11.18 28.83 5.71
N ALA A 24 10.86 28.54 6.97
CA ALA A 24 9.92 27.50 7.35
C ALA A 24 8.54 28.09 7.68
N TYR A 25 7.49 27.31 7.43
CA TYR A 25 6.11 27.69 7.68
C TYR A 25 5.41 26.66 8.56
N ALA A 26 4.66 27.15 9.55
CA ALA A 26 4.13 26.33 10.64
C ALA A 26 3.30 25.15 10.14
N THR A 27 3.66 23.96 10.63
CA THR A 27 2.90 22.71 10.52
C THR A 27 3.19 21.88 11.77
N GLN A 28 2.24 21.81 12.70
CA GLN A 28 2.45 21.26 14.03
C GLN A 28 1.11 20.91 14.66
N ASP A 29 1.11 19.78 15.35
CA ASP A 29 0.09 19.41 16.33
C ASP A 29 0.53 19.99 17.69
N PHE A 30 -0.20 20.99 18.18
CA PHE A 30 0.13 21.69 19.42
C PHE A 30 -0.38 20.91 20.65
N GLU A 31 -0.17 21.46 21.84
CA GLU A 31 -0.77 20.90 23.05
C GLU A 31 -2.30 21.07 23.06
N THR A 32 -3.01 20.19 23.78
CA THR A 32 -4.49 20.10 23.78
C THR A 32 -5.24 21.42 24.01
N SER A 33 -4.65 22.36 24.76
CA SER A 33 -5.27 23.68 24.97
C SER A 33 -5.23 24.60 23.74
N SER A 34 -4.49 24.19 22.72
CA SER A 34 -4.16 24.94 21.51
C SER A 34 -4.58 24.22 20.23
N ASP A 35 -5.38 23.14 20.30
CA ASP A 35 -5.95 22.40 19.15
C ASP A 35 -6.58 23.32 18.09
N ALA A 36 -7.15 24.45 18.52
CA ALA A 36 -7.72 25.45 17.62
C ALA A 36 -6.68 26.09 16.67
N TYR A 37 -5.40 25.90 16.94
CA TYR A 37 -4.25 26.46 16.20
C TYR A 37 -3.42 25.39 15.51
N ASP A 38 -3.78 24.11 15.63
CA ASP A 38 -3.15 23.03 14.87
C ASP A 38 -3.23 23.33 13.38
N ILE A 39 -2.10 23.16 12.71
CA ILE A 39 -1.95 23.50 11.31
C ILE A 39 -1.12 22.43 10.65
N PHE A 40 -1.55 21.97 9.49
CA PHE A 40 -0.91 20.88 8.78
C PHE A 40 -0.69 21.27 7.33
N TRP A 41 0.47 20.92 6.83
CA TRP A 41 0.79 21.01 5.41
C TRP A 41 0.89 19.62 4.81
N ALA A 42 0.52 19.52 3.55
CA ALA A 42 0.71 18.34 2.74
C ALA A 42 1.18 18.75 1.35
N ASP A 43 2.03 17.95 0.72
CA ASP A 43 2.46 18.18 -0.66
C ASP A 43 2.47 16.86 -1.44
N ASP A 44 2.26 16.96 -2.76
CA ASP A 44 2.06 15.78 -3.58
C ASP A 44 3.35 15.17 -4.11
N PHE A 45 3.29 13.87 -4.37
CA PHE A 45 4.30 13.11 -5.09
C PHE A 45 3.62 12.08 -6.00
N VAL A 46 4.37 11.61 -6.99
CA VAL A 46 3.85 10.71 -8.01
C VAL A 46 4.62 9.39 -8.00
N VAL A 47 3.89 8.29 -7.86
CA VAL A 47 4.40 6.96 -8.22
C VAL A 47 4.25 6.80 -9.74
N PRO A 48 5.33 6.54 -10.50
CA PRO A 48 5.29 6.49 -11.97
C PRO A 48 4.34 5.45 -12.53
N SER A 49 3.86 5.69 -13.76
CA SER A 49 2.93 4.76 -14.40
C SER A 49 3.54 3.37 -14.64
N GLY A 50 2.74 2.34 -14.37
CA GLY A 50 3.11 0.93 -14.44
C GLY A 50 4.05 0.47 -13.33
N LYS A 51 4.28 1.31 -12.30
CA LYS A 51 5.19 1.01 -11.19
C LYS A 51 4.46 0.88 -9.87
N THR A 52 5.08 0.11 -9.00
CA THR A 52 4.79 0.07 -7.57
C THR A 52 6.05 0.49 -6.83
N TRP A 53 5.90 1.26 -5.76
CA TRP A 53 7.00 1.67 -4.91
C TRP A 53 6.74 1.27 -3.46
N ILE A 54 7.76 0.70 -2.82
CA ILE A 54 7.80 0.55 -1.37
C ILE A 54 8.54 1.75 -0.81
N ILE A 55 7.90 2.55 0.04
CA ILE A 55 8.56 3.74 0.63
C ILE A 55 9.30 3.32 1.90
N GLU A 56 10.62 3.30 1.84
CA GLU A 56 11.48 2.77 2.91
C GLU A 56 12.06 3.88 3.79
N SER A 57 12.24 5.09 3.26
CA SER A 57 12.68 6.23 4.06
C SER A 57 12.13 7.56 3.58
N ILE A 58 12.01 8.49 4.52
CA ILE A 58 11.48 9.84 4.30
C ILE A 58 12.47 10.85 4.88
N HIS A 59 12.84 11.84 4.07
CA HIS A 59 13.58 13.00 4.51
C HIS A 59 12.66 14.22 4.55
N VAL A 60 12.64 14.92 5.68
CA VAL A 60 11.78 16.09 5.92
C VAL A 60 12.65 17.29 6.26
N ASN A 61 12.59 18.32 5.42
CA ASN A 61 13.27 19.59 5.69
C ASN A 61 12.37 20.53 6.47
N GLY A 62 12.89 21.01 7.60
CA GLY A 62 12.21 22.04 8.38
C GLY A 62 13.14 22.79 9.31
N ASP A 63 12.55 23.81 9.93
CA ASP A 63 13.19 24.63 10.95
C ASP A 63 12.29 24.80 12.16
N CYS A 64 12.91 25.06 13.32
CA CYS A 64 12.20 25.37 14.55
C CYS A 64 12.48 26.81 15.01
N TRP A 65 11.51 27.44 15.67
CA TRP A 65 11.64 28.79 16.21
C TRP A 65 10.79 28.98 17.48
N ASN A 66 10.78 30.20 18.03
CA ASN A 66 9.99 30.61 19.19
C ASN A 66 10.27 29.85 20.50
N THR A 67 11.50 29.34 20.67
CA THR A 67 12.02 28.88 21.96
C THR A 67 13.51 29.24 22.10
N ALA A 68 14.03 29.20 23.33
CA ALA A 68 15.43 29.55 23.62
C ALA A 68 16.44 28.52 23.05
N SER A 69 16.00 27.29 22.81
CA SER A 69 16.82 26.21 22.23
C SER A 69 15.98 25.34 21.29
N PRO A 70 15.67 25.83 20.07
CA PRO A 70 14.79 25.13 19.13
C PRO A 70 15.40 23.79 18.70
N ASN A 71 14.64 22.71 18.90
CA ASN A 71 15.10 21.34 18.69
C ASN A 71 13.92 20.37 18.64
N LEU A 72 13.88 19.50 17.64
CA LEU A 72 12.85 18.45 17.50
C LEU A 72 12.91 17.36 18.58
N LEU A 73 14.03 17.22 19.29
CA LEU A 73 14.11 16.35 20.46
C LEU A 73 13.13 16.74 21.59
N ASN A 74 12.54 17.93 21.52
CA ASN A 74 11.51 18.38 22.46
C ASN A 74 10.08 17.99 22.04
N ALA A 75 9.89 17.43 20.84
CA ALA A 75 8.58 16.93 20.39
C ALA A 75 8.20 15.65 21.15
N SER A 76 6.90 15.39 21.31
CA SER A 76 6.40 14.12 21.86
C SER A 76 6.39 13.03 20.79
N SER A 77 6.10 13.38 19.54
CA SER A 77 6.23 12.50 18.39
C SER A 77 6.57 13.28 17.12
N LEU A 78 7.16 12.57 16.15
CA LEU A 78 7.23 12.97 14.75
C LEU A 78 6.25 12.09 14.00
N ASN A 79 5.34 12.69 13.24
CA ASN A 79 4.26 11.97 12.56
C ASN A 79 4.39 12.21 11.06
N CYS A 80 4.21 11.15 10.28
CA CYS A 80 4.06 11.25 8.83
C CYS A 80 2.84 10.46 8.37
N TYR A 81 2.14 11.03 7.40
CA TYR A 81 0.94 10.49 6.78
C TYR A 81 1.12 10.53 5.27
N ILE A 82 0.65 9.48 4.60
CA ILE A 82 0.44 9.46 3.16
C ILE A 82 -1.05 9.33 2.92
N PHE A 83 -1.59 10.23 2.09
CA PHE A 83 -2.99 10.22 1.65
C PHE A 83 -3.07 9.90 0.16
N ALA A 84 -4.17 9.25 -0.24
CA ALA A 84 -4.56 9.21 -1.65
C ALA A 84 -4.94 10.61 -2.14
N ASN A 85 -4.89 10.84 -3.44
CA ASN A 85 -5.43 12.06 -4.05
C ASN A 85 -6.97 12.01 -4.12
N ALA A 86 -7.64 13.00 -3.52
CA ALA A 86 -9.08 13.19 -3.63
C ALA A 86 -9.46 14.10 -4.82
N SER A 87 -10.76 14.20 -5.07
CA SER A 87 -11.29 15.18 -6.03
C SER A 87 -10.89 16.60 -5.64
N GLY A 88 -10.41 17.38 -6.61
CA GLY A 88 -9.94 18.75 -6.37
C GLY A 88 -8.46 18.85 -6.08
N ASP A 89 -7.71 17.77 -6.29
CA ASP A 89 -6.24 17.73 -6.20
C ASP A 89 -5.77 18.15 -4.80
N VAL A 90 -6.29 17.41 -3.82
CA VAL A 90 -6.06 17.59 -2.36
C VAL A 90 -5.93 16.23 -1.68
N PRO A 91 -5.33 16.17 -0.48
CA PRO A 91 -5.31 14.93 0.31
C PRO A 91 -6.71 14.39 0.62
N ASP A 92 -6.91 13.07 0.45
CA ASP A 92 -8.12 12.34 0.85
C ASP A 92 -8.10 11.99 2.34
N GLY A 93 -8.24 13.00 3.19
CA GLY A 93 -8.22 12.85 4.65
C GLY A 93 -7.58 14.02 5.38
N MET A 94 -7.46 13.94 6.70
CA MET A 94 -6.80 14.96 7.52
C MET A 94 -6.00 14.29 8.64
N PRO A 95 -4.75 14.73 8.91
CA PRO A 95 -3.94 14.17 9.98
C PRO A 95 -4.55 14.35 11.38
N ALA A 96 -3.90 13.73 12.39
CA ALA A 96 -4.22 13.89 13.81
C ALA A 96 -5.70 13.61 14.19
N GLY A 97 -6.38 12.74 13.45
CA GLY A 97 -7.75 12.33 13.76
C GLY A 97 -8.83 13.37 13.43
N TYR A 98 -8.51 14.40 12.63
CA TYR A 98 -9.42 15.49 12.28
C TYR A 98 -10.43 15.19 11.15
N GLY A 99 -10.45 13.98 10.60
CA GLY A 99 -11.42 13.65 9.55
C GLY A 99 -11.10 12.47 8.65
N GLY A 100 -9.95 11.81 8.83
CA GLY A 100 -9.65 10.54 8.17
C GLY A 100 -8.21 10.10 8.44
N ASP A 101 -8.00 8.81 8.70
CA ASP A 101 -6.67 8.22 8.77
C ASP A 101 -6.14 8.11 7.32
N GLY A 102 -4.88 8.51 7.08
CA GLY A 102 -4.28 8.39 5.75
C GLY A 102 -4.29 6.95 5.24
N ILE A 103 -3.98 6.74 3.96
CA ILE A 103 -3.77 5.36 3.44
C ILE A 103 -2.56 4.69 4.09
N TRP A 104 -1.67 5.50 4.66
CA TRP A 104 -0.60 5.08 5.55
C TRP A 104 -0.29 6.19 6.55
N GLN A 105 0.11 5.80 7.76
CA GLN A 105 0.60 6.72 8.79
C GLN A 105 1.57 5.99 9.71
N GLU A 106 2.58 6.71 10.19
CA GLU A 106 3.49 6.21 11.21
C GLU A 106 3.97 7.37 12.11
N SER A 107 4.24 7.04 13.37
CA SER A 107 4.65 8.00 14.39
C SER A 107 5.87 7.46 15.14
N TRP A 108 6.88 8.32 15.33
CA TRP A 108 8.10 7.97 16.03
C TRP A 108 8.36 8.90 17.20
N SER A 109 9.04 8.36 18.21
CA SER A 109 9.71 9.22 19.19
C SER A 109 10.87 9.95 18.49
N PRO A 110 11.15 11.23 18.80
CA PRO A 110 12.34 11.90 18.27
C PRO A 110 13.68 11.23 18.64
N SER A 111 13.68 10.33 19.63
CA SER A 111 14.84 9.53 20.03
C SER A 111 14.80 8.08 19.55
N ASP A 112 13.87 7.74 18.65
CA ASP A 112 13.78 6.41 18.06
C ASP A 112 15.07 6.07 17.28
N ALA A 113 15.42 4.78 17.23
CA ALA A 113 16.61 4.33 16.50
C ALA A 113 16.49 4.49 14.98
N ASN A 114 15.26 4.56 14.47
CA ASN A 114 14.97 4.79 13.06
C ASN A 114 14.92 6.28 12.70
N VAL A 115 15.07 7.19 13.66
CA VAL A 115 15.01 8.63 13.44
C VAL A 115 16.41 9.23 13.55
N THR A 116 16.80 9.98 12.52
CA THR A 116 18.01 10.81 12.56
C THR A 116 17.61 12.27 12.45
N ILE A 117 17.87 13.05 13.50
CA ILE A 117 17.65 14.50 13.48
C ILE A 117 18.90 15.20 13.00
N SER A 118 18.73 16.07 12.02
CA SER A 118 19.78 16.86 11.38
C SER A 118 19.47 18.34 11.46
N ASN A 119 20.48 19.17 11.17
CA ASN A 119 20.30 20.61 11.19
C ASN A 119 19.49 21.06 9.97
N GLY A 120 18.43 21.85 10.21
CA GLY A 120 17.69 22.57 9.17
C GLY A 120 18.45 23.77 8.64
N SER A 121 17.76 24.57 7.81
CA SER A 121 18.35 25.73 7.12
C SER A 121 18.86 26.81 8.08
N LEU A 122 18.30 26.90 9.29
CA LEU A 122 18.72 27.81 10.36
C LEU A 122 19.85 27.25 11.24
N GLY A 123 20.35 26.05 10.94
CA GLY A 123 21.47 25.42 11.66
C GLY A 123 21.07 24.80 13.00
N THR A 124 19.77 24.65 13.26
CA THR A 124 19.21 23.98 14.45
C THR A 124 18.71 22.58 14.11
N PRO A 125 18.75 21.60 15.05
CA PRO A 125 18.35 20.21 14.83
C PRO A 125 16.83 20.08 14.63
N CYS A 126 16.40 20.38 13.42
CA CYS A 126 15.02 20.64 13.04
C CYS A 126 14.64 20.06 11.68
N SER A 127 15.55 19.35 11.01
CA SER A 127 15.21 18.44 9.92
C SER A 127 15.34 17.01 10.42
N TRP A 128 14.65 16.07 9.78
CA TRP A 128 14.75 14.68 10.17
C TRP A 128 14.68 13.73 8.99
N ASP A 129 15.37 12.62 9.18
CA ASP A 129 15.31 11.43 8.35
C ASP A 129 14.65 10.33 9.17
N VAL A 130 13.84 9.51 8.51
CA VAL A 130 13.24 8.34 9.13
C VAL A 130 13.33 7.10 8.24
N ASP A 131 13.80 6.00 8.81
CA ASP A 131 13.67 4.66 8.25
C ASP A 131 12.27 4.13 8.62
N VAL A 132 11.44 3.85 7.63
CA VAL A 132 10.05 3.47 7.83
C VAL A 132 9.97 2.02 8.35
N VAL A 133 9.30 1.80 9.48
CA VAL A 133 9.20 0.46 10.08
C VAL A 133 8.15 -0.39 9.37
N THR A 134 7.08 0.24 8.89
CA THR A 134 6.04 -0.42 8.10
C THR A 134 5.92 0.22 6.71
N PRO A 135 6.86 -0.06 5.78
CA PRO A 135 6.92 0.59 4.48
C PRO A 135 5.61 0.45 3.70
N PRO A 136 4.95 1.56 3.30
CA PRO A 136 3.77 1.48 2.47
C PRO A 136 4.15 1.07 1.05
N VAL A 137 3.34 0.16 0.48
CA VAL A 137 3.42 -0.25 -0.92
C VAL A 137 2.38 0.55 -1.70
N LEU A 138 2.85 1.40 -2.61
CA LEU A 138 2.04 2.33 -3.37
C LEU A 138 2.12 1.99 -4.85
N SER A 139 0.97 1.74 -5.48
CA SER A 139 0.85 1.58 -6.93
C SER A 139 0.98 2.93 -7.65
N GLU A 140 1.01 2.91 -8.98
CA GLU A 140 0.99 4.13 -9.80
C GLU A 140 -0.11 5.11 -9.35
N GLY A 141 0.22 6.40 -9.24
CA GLY A 141 -0.77 7.38 -8.79
C GLY A 141 -0.15 8.64 -8.18
N VAL A 142 -1.03 9.58 -7.86
CA VAL A 142 -0.70 10.79 -7.10
C VAL A 142 -1.09 10.57 -5.64
N TYR A 143 -0.18 10.91 -4.74
CA TYR A 143 -0.33 10.80 -3.30
C TYR A 143 0.11 12.10 -2.64
N TRP A 144 -0.26 12.28 -1.38
CA TRP A 144 0.10 13.47 -0.60
C TRP A 144 0.82 13.08 0.67
N LEU A 145 2.00 13.67 0.92
CA LEU A 145 2.75 13.50 2.16
C LEU A 145 2.46 14.68 3.10
N ALA A 146 2.06 14.38 4.34
CA ALA A 146 2.02 15.34 5.43
C ALA A 146 2.90 14.86 6.57
N CYS A 147 3.87 15.67 7.01
CA CYS A 147 4.70 15.36 8.17
C CYS A 147 4.71 16.54 9.15
N TYR A 148 4.65 16.24 10.43
CA TYR A 148 4.62 17.25 11.49
C TYR A 148 5.00 16.65 12.85
N PRO A 149 5.63 17.43 13.73
CA PRO A 149 5.77 17.04 15.12
C PRO A 149 4.47 17.29 15.89
N ALA A 150 4.19 16.42 16.87
CA ALA A 150 3.37 16.80 18.01
C ALA A 150 4.29 17.45 19.04
N MET A 151 4.08 18.73 19.35
CA MET A 151 5.00 19.50 20.19
C MET A 151 4.28 20.64 20.90
N ASP A 152 4.45 20.70 22.23
CA ASP A 152 3.91 21.79 23.04
C ASP A 152 4.69 23.09 22.76
N LEU A 153 3.95 24.17 22.50
CA LEU A 153 4.51 25.48 22.15
C LEU A 153 5.45 26.02 23.24
N SER A 154 5.12 25.78 24.51
CA SER A 154 5.91 26.25 25.65
C SER A 154 7.17 25.42 25.90
N VAL A 155 7.23 24.20 25.35
CA VAL A 155 8.34 23.27 25.51
C VAL A 155 9.29 23.37 24.33
N GLY A 156 8.79 23.08 23.13
CA GLY A 156 9.60 22.97 21.92
C GLY A 156 9.50 24.16 20.97
N GLY A 157 8.58 25.10 21.23
CA GLY A 157 8.33 26.22 20.34
C GLY A 157 7.48 25.79 19.14
N GLN A 158 7.86 26.29 17.97
CA GLN A 158 7.19 25.94 16.71
C GLN A 158 8.16 25.25 15.77
N TRP A 159 7.61 24.38 14.92
CA TRP A 159 8.28 23.80 13.77
C TRP A 159 7.50 24.07 12.49
N GLY A 160 8.18 24.02 11.35
CA GLY A 160 7.57 24.20 10.05
C GLY A 160 8.37 23.58 8.91
N PHE A 161 7.67 23.31 7.81
CA PHE A 161 8.27 22.87 6.56
C PHE A 161 9.04 24.01 5.91
N ASN A 162 10.23 23.71 5.42
CA ASN A 162 10.85 24.55 4.39
C ASN A 162 10.12 24.34 3.06
N VAL A 163 10.03 25.41 2.26
CA VAL A 163 9.46 25.36 0.91
C VAL A 163 10.50 24.96 -0.13
N SER A 164 10.08 24.50 -1.31
CA SER A 164 10.93 24.13 -2.44
C SER A 164 10.75 25.10 -3.63
N ASP A 165 11.79 25.24 -4.44
CA ASP A 165 11.72 25.99 -5.72
C ASP A 165 11.14 25.14 -6.87
N THR A 166 10.84 23.87 -6.61
CA THR A 166 10.19 22.99 -7.59
C THR A 166 8.75 23.45 -7.89
N THR A 167 8.26 23.02 -9.04
CA THR A 167 6.87 23.21 -9.48
C THR A 167 6.34 21.86 -9.96
N ASN A 168 6.52 20.85 -9.11
CA ASN A 168 6.10 19.49 -9.41
C ASN A 168 4.63 19.35 -9.03
N GLY A 169 3.86 18.56 -9.79
CA GLY A 169 2.50 18.23 -9.38
C GLY A 169 1.60 19.45 -9.17
N PHE A 170 0.92 19.47 -8.02
CA PHE A 170 -0.02 20.49 -7.60
C PHE A 170 0.62 21.49 -6.61
N VAL A 171 -0.11 22.55 -6.26
CA VAL A 171 0.33 23.43 -5.17
C VAL A 171 0.13 22.67 -3.85
N ALA A 172 1.16 22.65 -3.01
CA ALA A 172 1.07 22.14 -1.64
C ALA A 172 -0.13 22.74 -0.91
N LYS A 173 -0.74 21.96 -0.04
CA LYS A 173 -1.94 22.34 0.70
C LYS A 173 -1.62 22.62 2.15
N VAL A 174 -2.37 23.54 2.72
CA VAL A 174 -2.43 23.80 4.17
C VAL A 174 -3.86 23.70 4.66
N VAL A 175 -4.02 23.22 5.89
CA VAL A 175 -5.28 23.23 6.63
C VAL A 175 -5.02 23.59 8.09
N ASN A 176 -5.93 24.35 8.68
CA ASN A 176 -6.05 24.50 10.13
C ASN A 176 -7.45 24.03 10.53
N PRO A 177 -7.63 22.78 11.02
CA PRO A 177 -8.95 22.24 11.32
C PRO A 177 -9.76 23.07 12.33
N GLY A 178 -9.06 23.75 13.25
CA GLY A 178 -9.64 24.65 14.23
C GLY A 178 -10.03 26.05 13.73
N GLY A 179 -9.60 26.43 12.51
CA GLY A 179 -9.79 27.76 11.95
C GLY A 179 -8.96 28.86 12.64
N GLY A 180 -7.91 28.49 13.37
CA GLY A 180 -7.02 29.39 14.09
C GLY A 180 -6.50 30.51 13.20
N PHE A 181 -6.45 31.73 13.74
CA PHE A 181 -6.03 32.95 13.02
C PHE A 181 -6.78 33.24 11.69
N GLY A 182 -7.92 32.58 11.44
CA GLY A 182 -8.67 32.71 10.19
C GLY A 182 -8.13 31.84 9.05
N PHE A 183 -7.24 30.88 9.33
CA PHE A 183 -6.82 29.89 8.35
C PHE A 183 -8.00 29.00 7.93
N PRO A 184 -7.96 28.45 6.70
CA PRO A 184 -9.02 27.60 6.19
C PRO A 184 -9.10 26.26 6.93
N THR A 185 -10.33 25.79 7.15
CA THR A 185 -10.63 24.50 7.80
C THR A 185 -10.69 23.33 6.82
N THR A 186 -10.35 23.57 5.56
CA THR A 186 -10.22 22.56 4.50
C THR A 186 -8.91 22.79 3.76
N TRP A 187 -8.36 21.74 3.15
CA TRP A 187 -7.17 21.84 2.32
C TRP A 187 -7.28 22.99 1.32
N THR A 188 -6.32 23.91 1.39
CA THR A 188 -6.26 25.12 0.56
C THR A 188 -4.81 25.35 0.16
N ASP A 189 -4.58 25.87 -1.04
CA ASP A 189 -3.25 26.16 -1.56
C ASP A 189 -2.44 27.03 -0.59
N ILE A 190 -1.17 26.68 -0.38
CA ILE A 190 -0.27 27.42 0.54
C ILE A 190 -0.03 28.86 0.11
N ASN A 191 -0.19 29.16 -1.18
CA ASN A 191 0.00 30.49 -1.76
C ASN A 191 -1.33 31.25 -2.00
N ASP A 192 -2.46 30.73 -1.51
CA ASP A 192 -3.74 31.44 -1.52
C ASP A 192 -3.73 32.66 -0.57
N ALA A 193 -4.55 33.67 -0.89
CA ALA A 193 -4.64 34.88 -0.08
C ALA A 193 -5.24 34.66 1.32
N SER A 194 -5.98 33.56 1.54
CA SER A 194 -6.47 33.15 2.87
C SER A 194 -5.45 32.37 3.69
N THR A 195 -4.29 32.04 3.11
CA THR A 195 -3.20 31.29 3.74
C THR A 195 -1.92 32.14 3.75
N PHE A 196 -0.77 31.57 3.38
CA PHE A 196 0.52 32.25 3.38
C PHE A 196 0.75 33.10 2.11
N GLY A 197 -0.13 33.03 1.11
CA GLY A 197 -0.14 33.99 0.01
C GLY A 197 -0.35 35.43 0.48
N SER A 198 -1.04 35.63 1.61
CA SER A 198 -1.22 36.95 2.25
C SER A 198 0.09 37.64 2.65
N ILE A 199 1.14 36.85 2.93
CA ILE A 199 2.48 37.33 3.26
C ILE A 199 3.47 37.17 2.08
N GLY A 200 2.97 36.86 0.89
CA GLY A 200 3.74 36.79 -0.35
C GLY A 200 4.48 35.47 -0.57
N LEU A 201 4.02 34.36 0.01
CA LEU A 201 4.55 33.04 -0.35
C LEU A 201 4.21 32.74 -1.82
N THR A 202 5.23 32.38 -2.61
CA THR A 202 5.10 32.13 -4.07
C THR A 202 5.53 30.74 -4.49
N GLN A 203 6.25 30.02 -3.63
CA GLN A 203 6.61 28.62 -3.87
C GLN A 203 5.35 27.76 -3.98
N GLN A 204 5.45 26.73 -4.81
CA GLN A 204 4.39 25.77 -5.05
C GLN A 204 4.48 24.60 -4.08
N ASP A 205 5.72 24.18 -3.77
CA ASP A 205 6.02 22.89 -3.18
C ASP A 205 6.71 23.04 -1.81
N VAL A 206 6.74 21.96 -1.02
CA VAL A 206 7.57 21.83 0.19
C VAL A 206 8.78 20.94 -0.03
N ALA A 207 9.78 21.09 0.82
CA ALA A 207 11.02 20.35 0.69
C ALA A 207 10.96 19.02 1.47
N PHE A 208 10.78 17.92 0.76
CA PHE A 208 10.88 16.57 1.29
C PHE A 208 11.51 15.62 0.26
N SER A 209 11.89 14.44 0.70
CA SER A 209 12.34 13.38 -0.22
C SER A 209 11.84 12.02 0.23
N LEU A 210 11.55 11.16 -0.74
CA LEU A 210 11.10 9.80 -0.57
C LEU A 210 12.08 8.86 -1.27
N TYR A 211 12.51 7.84 -0.54
CA TYR A 211 13.38 6.80 -1.06
C TYR A 211 12.79 5.43 -0.79
N GLY A 212 13.14 4.47 -1.63
CA GLY A 212 12.71 3.11 -1.44
C GLY A 212 13.04 2.21 -2.61
N THR A 213 12.21 1.20 -2.84
CA THR A 213 12.40 0.22 -3.91
C THR A 213 11.26 0.26 -4.91
N GLU A 214 11.63 0.35 -6.19
CA GLU A 214 10.70 0.25 -7.30
C GLU A 214 10.49 -1.22 -7.68
N GLY A 215 9.25 -1.59 -7.97
CA GLY A 215 8.90 -2.82 -8.65
C GLY A 215 7.72 -2.64 -9.59
N SER A 216 7.17 -3.77 -10.03
CA SER A 216 6.02 -3.81 -10.94
C SER A 216 5.09 -4.90 -10.48
N THR A 217 3.78 -4.66 -10.61
CA THR A 217 2.77 -5.66 -10.27
C THR A 217 2.99 -6.94 -11.11
N PRO A 218 2.73 -8.13 -10.54
CA PRO A 218 2.86 -9.37 -11.27
C PRO A 218 1.80 -9.43 -12.37
N VAL A 219 2.15 -10.06 -13.50
CA VAL A 219 1.20 -10.37 -14.57
C VAL A 219 1.09 -11.87 -14.67
N VAL A 220 -0.13 -12.40 -14.66
CA VAL A 220 -0.38 -13.84 -14.87
C VAL A 220 -0.88 -14.02 -16.29
N SER A 221 -0.10 -14.72 -17.13
CA SER A 221 -0.42 -14.91 -18.54
C SER A 221 -1.05 -16.26 -18.85
N SER A 222 -0.62 -17.32 -18.17
CA SER A 222 -1.16 -18.67 -18.36
C SER A 222 -0.84 -19.59 -17.18
N ILE A 223 -1.60 -20.67 -17.07
CA ILE A 223 -1.38 -21.79 -16.15
C ILE A 223 -1.47 -23.11 -16.94
N ASP A 224 -0.59 -24.07 -16.65
CA ASP A 224 -0.55 -25.38 -17.30
C ASP A 224 -0.27 -26.51 -16.28
N PRO A 225 -1.14 -27.54 -16.18
CA PRO A 225 -2.45 -27.64 -16.82
C PRO A 225 -3.42 -26.55 -16.34
N SER A 226 -4.40 -26.19 -17.16
CA SER A 226 -5.45 -25.23 -16.82
C SER A 226 -6.70 -25.88 -16.21
N GLU A 227 -6.64 -27.16 -15.85
CA GLU A 227 -7.74 -27.90 -15.25
C GLU A 227 -7.24 -28.98 -14.28
N GLY A 228 -8.12 -29.39 -13.35
CA GLY A 228 -7.85 -30.50 -12.43
C GLY A 228 -9.12 -31.02 -11.75
N THR A 229 -9.13 -32.30 -11.39
CA THR A 229 -10.26 -32.94 -10.70
C THR A 229 -10.26 -32.61 -9.21
N ASN A 230 -11.44 -32.44 -8.62
CA ASN A 230 -11.60 -32.03 -7.21
C ASN A 230 -11.38 -33.17 -6.17
N ASP A 231 -10.58 -34.17 -6.52
CA ASP A 231 -10.30 -35.37 -5.70
C ASP A 231 -8.81 -35.53 -5.37
N GLY A 232 -7.97 -34.54 -5.69
CA GLY A 232 -6.56 -34.59 -5.36
C GLY A 232 -5.77 -33.32 -5.61
N VAL A 233 -4.45 -33.48 -5.63
CA VAL A 233 -3.48 -32.40 -5.85
C VAL A 233 -3.10 -32.33 -7.31
N VAL A 234 -3.07 -31.12 -7.86
CA VAL A 234 -2.55 -30.82 -9.20
C VAL A 234 -1.27 -30.00 -9.10
N SER A 235 -0.22 -30.42 -9.80
CA SER A 235 1.00 -29.63 -9.98
C SER A 235 0.87 -28.80 -11.25
N VAL A 236 1.13 -27.49 -11.13
CA VAL A 236 0.97 -26.53 -12.23
C VAL A 236 2.23 -25.71 -12.45
N THR A 237 2.37 -25.20 -13.67
CA THR A 237 3.31 -24.13 -14.03
C THR A 237 2.52 -22.88 -14.38
N ILE A 238 2.82 -21.77 -13.72
CA ILE A 238 2.24 -20.46 -13.99
C ILE A 238 3.29 -19.62 -14.72
N THR A 239 2.91 -19.08 -15.88
CA THR A 239 3.76 -18.20 -16.70
C THR A 239 3.23 -16.77 -16.65
N GLY A 240 4.13 -15.80 -16.61
CA GLY A 240 3.77 -14.41 -16.39
C GLY A 240 4.95 -13.44 -16.48
N GLU A 241 4.85 -12.35 -15.73
CA GLU A 241 5.88 -11.32 -15.57
C GLU A 241 5.97 -10.86 -14.10
N ASN A 242 7.13 -10.34 -13.72
CA ASN A 242 7.41 -9.71 -12.42
C ASN A 242 7.22 -10.63 -11.20
N PHE A 243 7.47 -11.93 -11.33
CA PHE A 243 7.54 -12.82 -10.17
C PHE A 243 8.84 -12.57 -9.39
N VAL A 244 8.75 -12.58 -8.06
CA VAL A 244 9.85 -12.25 -7.14
C VAL A 244 10.17 -13.46 -6.28
N GLU A 245 11.38 -14.01 -6.40
CA GLU A 245 11.82 -15.15 -5.59
C GLU A 245 11.76 -14.81 -4.10
N GLY A 246 11.12 -15.68 -3.30
CA GLY A 246 10.96 -15.50 -1.85
C GLY A 246 9.78 -14.62 -1.43
N ASP A 247 9.27 -13.78 -2.32
CA ASP A 247 8.18 -12.82 -2.06
C ASP A 247 7.02 -12.96 -3.05
N THR A 248 6.78 -14.18 -3.55
CA THR A 248 5.64 -14.53 -4.41
C THR A 248 4.78 -15.61 -3.76
N ASP A 249 3.47 -15.39 -3.75
CA ASP A 249 2.43 -16.35 -3.37
C ASP A 249 1.46 -16.54 -4.55
N ALA A 250 0.71 -17.64 -4.57
CA ALA A 250 -0.32 -17.89 -5.57
C ALA A 250 -1.53 -18.59 -4.93
N LYS A 251 -2.71 -18.33 -5.47
CA LYS A 251 -3.96 -19.02 -5.07
C LYS A 251 -4.92 -19.15 -6.25
N LEU A 252 -5.83 -20.11 -6.14
CA LEU A 252 -7.06 -20.11 -6.92
C LEU A 252 -8.15 -19.42 -6.11
N SER A 253 -8.85 -18.47 -6.73
CA SER A 253 -9.97 -17.76 -6.10
C SER A 253 -11.18 -17.79 -7.02
N GLY A 254 -12.39 -17.82 -6.47
CA GLY A 254 -13.61 -17.85 -7.28
C GLY A 254 -14.78 -17.15 -6.59
N PRO A 255 -15.75 -16.61 -7.35
CA PRO A 255 -16.89 -15.91 -6.75
C PRO A 255 -17.66 -16.82 -5.79
N ALA A 256 -17.73 -16.42 -4.50
CA ALA A 256 -18.37 -17.16 -3.43
C ALA A 256 -17.82 -18.59 -3.17
N LYS A 257 -16.62 -18.90 -3.70
CA LYS A 257 -15.89 -20.13 -3.42
C LYS A 257 -14.80 -19.87 -2.37
N ALA A 258 -14.34 -20.92 -1.69
CA ALA A 258 -13.19 -20.80 -0.81
C ALA A 258 -11.90 -20.66 -1.64
N ASP A 259 -10.99 -19.79 -1.18
CA ASP A 259 -9.65 -19.68 -1.78
C ASP A 259 -8.86 -20.97 -1.56
N ILE A 260 -8.16 -21.42 -2.60
CA ILE A 260 -7.27 -22.59 -2.58
C ILE A 260 -5.82 -22.05 -2.65
N PRO A 261 -5.09 -21.97 -1.53
CA PRO A 261 -3.72 -21.49 -1.54
C PRO A 261 -2.78 -22.48 -2.22
N ALA A 262 -1.76 -21.96 -2.90
CA ALA A 262 -0.69 -22.78 -3.44
C ALA A 262 0.14 -23.41 -2.33
N SER A 263 0.71 -24.57 -2.62
CA SER A 263 1.75 -25.23 -1.83
C SER A 263 2.93 -25.60 -2.73
N ASN A 264 4.07 -25.95 -2.13
CA ASN A 264 5.31 -26.29 -2.87
C ASN A 264 5.70 -25.25 -3.94
N LEU A 265 5.36 -23.98 -3.69
CA LEU A 265 5.60 -22.89 -4.63
C LEU A 265 7.10 -22.65 -4.78
N THR A 266 7.56 -22.60 -6.03
CA THR A 266 8.93 -22.26 -6.40
C THR A 266 8.88 -21.28 -7.56
N VAL A 267 9.44 -20.08 -7.36
CA VAL A 267 9.70 -19.13 -8.45
C VAL A 267 10.95 -19.60 -9.18
N VAL A 268 10.82 -19.96 -10.46
CA VAL A 268 11.93 -20.43 -11.30
C VAL A 268 12.71 -19.23 -11.83
N ASP A 269 11.99 -18.23 -12.30
CA ASP A 269 12.49 -16.93 -12.73
C ASP A 269 11.34 -15.90 -12.71
N ALA A 270 11.62 -14.65 -13.11
CA ALA A 270 10.63 -13.57 -13.09
C ALA A 270 9.42 -13.81 -14.03
N ASN A 271 9.45 -14.84 -14.87
CA ASN A 271 8.39 -15.17 -15.81
C ASN A 271 7.72 -16.52 -15.54
N THR A 272 8.25 -17.32 -14.60
CA THR A 272 7.82 -18.70 -14.40
C THR A 272 7.84 -19.07 -12.92
N LEU A 273 6.73 -19.62 -12.42
CA LEU A 273 6.68 -20.30 -11.13
C LEU A 273 5.97 -21.64 -11.24
N THR A 274 6.30 -22.57 -10.35
CA THR A 274 5.63 -23.87 -10.23
C THR A 274 5.04 -24.00 -8.84
N CYS A 275 3.85 -24.59 -8.72
CA CYS A 275 3.22 -24.85 -7.43
C CYS A 275 2.21 -26.00 -7.52
N ASP A 276 1.71 -26.40 -6.37
CA ASP A 276 0.68 -27.42 -6.22
C ASP A 276 -0.60 -26.80 -5.65
N PHE A 277 -1.75 -27.15 -6.22
CA PHE A 277 -3.07 -26.85 -5.64
C PHE A 277 -3.76 -28.13 -5.17
N ASP A 278 -4.18 -28.17 -3.90
CA ASP A 278 -5.01 -29.25 -3.38
C ASP A 278 -6.48 -28.95 -3.68
N LEU A 279 -7.04 -29.66 -4.66
CA LEU A 279 -8.41 -29.47 -5.13
C LEU A 279 -9.40 -30.36 -4.36
N THR A 280 -8.96 -31.11 -3.36
CA THR A 280 -9.80 -32.08 -2.65
C THR A 280 -11.03 -31.40 -2.04
N GLY A 281 -12.22 -31.73 -2.56
CA GLY A 281 -13.49 -31.18 -2.10
C GLY A 281 -13.76 -29.74 -2.55
N ALA A 282 -12.95 -29.19 -3.47
CA ALA A 282 -13.22 -27.92 -4.11
C ALA A 282 -14.51 -27.98 -4.94
N GLU A 283 -15.23 -26.86 -5.00
CA GLU A 283 -16.46 -26.74 -5.79
C GLU A 283 -16.11 -26.65 -7.29
N PRO A 284 -16.66 -27.51 -8.17
CA PRO A 284 -16.39 -27.46 -9.60
C PRO A 284 -16.69 -26.10 -10.27
N GLY A 285 -16.04 -25.88 -11.41
CA GLY A 285 -16.16 -24.69 -12.25
C GLY A 285 -14.90 -23.82 -12.25
N MET A 286 -15.02 -22.63 -12.83
CA MET A 286 -13.89 -21.73 -13.02
C MET A 286 -13.41 -21.09 -11.72
N TYR A 287 -12.11 -20.86 -11.68
CA TYR A 287 -11.35 -20.11 -10.68
C TYR A 287 -10.40 -19.16 -11.40
N ASP A 288 -10.22 -17.97 -10.83
CA ASP A 288 -9.16 -17.05 -11.17
C ASP A 288 -7.83 -17.56 -10.60
N VAL A 289 -6.75 -17.39 -11.35
CA VAL A 289 -5.39 -17.62 -10.86
C VAL A 289 -4.83 -16.29 -10.39
N VAL A 290 -4.62 -16.17 -9.08
CA VAL A 290 -4.09 -14.97 -8.45
C VAL A 290 -2.65 -15.21 -8.04
N VAL A 291 -1.75 -14.35 -8.48
CA VAL A 291 -0.35 -14.30 -8.01
C VAL A 291 -0.15 -12.99 -7.28
N THR A 292 0.34 -13.08 -6.05
CA THR A 292 0.61 -11.93 -5.18
C THR A 292 2.11 -11.81 -4.99
N THR A 293 2.66 -10.62 -5.18
CA THR A 293 4.03 -10.28 -4.78
C THR A 293 4.01 -9.13 -3.78
N LEU A 294 5.16 -8.81 -3.22
CA LEU A 294 5.32 -7.61 -2.41
C LEU A 294 4.97 -6.31 -3.17
N TYR A 295 4.91 -6.32 -4.51
CA TYR A 295 4.57 -5.18 -5.37
C TYR A 295 3.10 -5.15 -5.81
N GLY A 296 2.27 -6.09 -5.35
CA GLY A 296 0.83 -6.15 -5.63
C GLY A 296 0.37 -7.48 -6.22
N GLU A 297 -0.87 -7.49 -6.72
CA GLU A 297 -1.55 -8.69 -7.23
C GLU A 297 -1.71 -8.66 -8.75
N GLY A 298 -1.61 -9.85 -9.35
CA GLY A 298 -1.84 -10.14 -10.75
C GLY A 298 -2.85 -11.26 -10.87
N VAL A 299 -3.82 -11.10 -11.76
CA VAL A 299 -4.96 -12.02 -11.88
C VAL A 299 -5.09 -12.49 -13.33
N LEU A 300 -5.21 -13.81 -13.51
CA LEU A 300 -5.72 -14.41 -14.72
C LEU A 300 -7.16 -14.87 -14.46
N GLU A 301 -8.12 -14.10 -14.96
CA GLU A 301 -9.55 -14.36 -14.79
C GLU A 301 -9.96 -15.67 -15.46
N ASP A 302 -10.80 -16.47 -14.79
CA ASP A 302 -11.29 -17.78 -15.26
C ASP A 302 -10.16 -18.69 -15.79
N GLY A 303 -8.96 -18.59 -15.18
CA GLY A 303 -7.74 -19.22 -15.68
C GLY A 303 -7.63 -20.72 -15.40
N PHE A 304 -8.39 -21.25 -14.44
CA PHE A 304 -8.30 -22.64 -14.02
C PHE A 304 -9.68 -23.27 -13.79
N GLU A 305 -9.94 -24.44 -14.39
CA GLU A 305 -11.19 -25.18 -14.22
C GLU A 305 -11.04 -26.35 -13.24
N VAL A 306 -11.85 -26.34 -12.17
CA VAL A 306 -11.98 -27.52 -11.30
C VAL A 306 -13.12 -28.40 -11.83
N THR A 307 -12.85 -29.67 -12.11
CA THR A 307 -13.85 -30.62 -12.62
C THR A 307 -14.21 -31.68 -11.59
N GLU A 308 -15.37 -32.32 -11.77
CA GLU A 308 -15.67 -33.57 -11.03
C GLU A 308 -14.85 -34.73 -11.61
N PRO A 309 -14.58 -35.80 -10.83
CA PRO A 309 -13.99 -37.02 -11.35
C PRO A 309 -14.95 -37.63 -12.39
N ALA A 310 -14.39 -38.29 -13.39
CA ALA A 310 -15.23 -39.07 -14.31
C ALA A 310 -16.08 -40.07 -13.51
N ALA A 311 -17.38 -40.13 -13.79
CA ALA A 311 -18.25 -41.14 -13.20
C ALA A 311 -17.69 -42.53 -13.56
N ASP A 312 -17.53 -43.38 -12.56
CA ASP A 312 -17.16 -44.78 -12.77
C ASP A 312 -18.34 -45.47 -13.46
N ASP A 313 -18.20 -45.77 -14.76
CA ASP A 313 -19.19 -46.48 -15.58
C ASP A 313 -19.16 -47.99 -15.26
N ASP A 314 -19.12 -48.34 -13.98
CA ASP A 314 -19.23 -49.71 -13.51
C ASP A 314 -20.71 -50.09 -13.37
N THR A 315 -21.46 -49.93 -14.46
CA THR A 315 -22.67 -50.72 -14.70
C THR A 315 -22.27 -51.98 -15.47
N ASP A 316 -21.52 -52.87 -14.81
CA ASP A 316 -21.50 -54.26 -15.23
C ASP A 316 -22.90 -54.84 -14.96
N ASP A 317 -23.66 -54.96 -16.05
CA ASP A 317 -24.91 -55.70 -16.20
C ASP A 317 -24.76 -57.12 -15.64
N ASP A 318 -25.11 -57.34 -14.36
CA ASP A 318 -25.50 -58.65 -13.84
C ASP A 318 -27.04 -58.75 -13.80
N ASP A 319 -27.65 -58.61 -14.97
CA ASP A 319 -29.05 -58.99 -15.22
C ASP A 319 -29.07 -60.41 -15.81
N ASP A 320 -28.70 -61.40 -15.00
CA ASP A 320 -28.93 -62.83 -15.26
C ASP A 320 -29.77 -63.44 -14.14
N THR A 321 -31.04 -63.05 -14.07
CA THR A 321 -32.07 -63.95 -13.51
C THR A 321 -32.71 -64.70 -14.66
N GLY A 322 -32.18 -65.89 -14.93
CA GLY A 322 -32.77 -66.87 -15.84
C GLY A 322 -34.26 -67.14 -15.53
N ASP A 323 -35.09 -66.79 -16.52
CA ASP A 323 -36.46 -67.27 -16.67
C ASP A 323 -36.38 -68.72 -17.20
N ASP A 324 -36.43 -69.69 -16.29
CA ASP A 324 -36.72 -71.08 -16.66
C ASP A 324 -38.23 -71.22 -16.90
N ASP A 325 -38.60 -71.18 -18.17
CA ASP A 325 -39.85 -71.71 -18.71
C ASP A 325 -40.03 -73.19 -18.29
N ASP A 326 -41.19 -73.54 -17.71
CA ASP A 326 -41.87 -74.79 -18.06
C ASP A 326 -43.33 -74.81 -17.55
N ASP A 327 -44.21 -74.40 -18.45
CA ASP A 327 -45.67 -74.48 -18.38
C ASP A 327 -46.12 -75.85 -18.92
N ASN A 328 -46.68 -76.74 -18.08
CA ASN A 328 -47.32 -77.97 -18.57
C ASN A 328 -48.55 -78.40 -17.76
N GLY A 329 -49.72 -78.12 -18.34
CA GLY A 329 -50.72 -79.16 -18.58
C GLY A 329 -51.86 -79.30 -17.58
N GLY A 330 -53.04 -78.72 -17.91
CA GLY A 330 -54.27 -78.97 -17.15
C GLY A 330 -55.54 -78.73 -17.96
N CYS A 331 -55.83 -79.59 -18.94
CA CYS A 331 -57.09 -79.60 -19.68
C CYS A 331 -58.07 -80.65 -19.11
N GLY A 332 -59.12 -80.18 -18.43
CA GLY A 332 -60.51 -80.64 -18.59
C GLY A 332 -61.03 -81.96 -17.98
N CYS A 333 -62.08 -81.80 -17.14
CA CYS A 333 -63.37 -82.54 -17.13
C CYS A 333 -63.62 -83.68 -16.11
N ALA A 334 -64.42 -83.33 -15.10
CA ALA A 334 -65.72 -83.91 -14.67
C ALA A 334 -65.99 -85.43 -14.62
N PHE A 335 -66.53 -85.79 -13.45
CA PHE A 335 -67.22 -87.02 -12.96
C PHE A 335 -66.36 -88.15 -12.39
#